data_AF-A0A961TW75-F1
#
_entry.id   AF-A0A961TW75-F1
#
_cell.length_a   1.000
_cell.length_b   1.000
_cell.length_c   1.000
_cell.angle_alpha   90.00
_cell.angle_beta   90.00
_cell.angle_gamma   90.00
#
_symmetry.space_group_name_H-M   'P 1'
#
loop_
_entity.id
_entity.type
_entity.pdbx_description
1 polymer ?
#
loop_
_entity_poly.entity_id
_entity_poly.type
_entity_poly.pdbx_seq_one_letter_code
_entity_poly.pdbx_strand_id
1 'polypeptide(L)'
;MRTALLCISITVAGFPAAAERDLVPSLDSASDVCIDRPAEPEWMRNIAVREAYKRVLVQDIYRAQNLERIVETGSCSCGTRFPSWEAAETEFRERFAKTERWEMLEASDTYNRRANALRPDAMTICEAEGNW
;
A
#
# COMPACT_ATOMS: atom_id res chain seq x y z
N MET A 1 -15.68 48.41 59.91
CA MET A 1 -14.67 47.43 59.44
C MET A 1 -15.19 46.85 58.13
N ARG A 2 -14.55 47.15 57.00
CA ARG A 2 -14.97 46.66 55.66
C ARG A 2 -14.14 45.41 55.34
N THR A 3 -14.77 44.25 55.39
CA THR A 3 -14.18 42.97 54.96
C THR A 3 -14.18 42.89 53.44
N ALA A 4 -12.99 42.82 52.83
CA ALA A 4 -12.80 42.58 51.41
C ALA A 4 -12.98 41.08 51.11
N LEU A 5 -13.85 40.72 50.17
CA LEU A 5 -13.90 39.38 49.58
C LEU A 5 -12.89 39.31 48.43
N LEU A 6 -11.92 38.40 48.54
CA LEU A 6 -11.01 38.01 47.47
C LEU A 6 -11.65 36.88 46.64
N CYS A 7 -11.89 37.12 45.36
CA CYS A 7 -12.23 36.08 44.39
C CYS A 7 -10.95 35.43 43.88
N ILE A 8 -10.78 34.12 44.11
CA ILE A 8 -9.70 33.31 43.53
C ILE A 8 -10.19 32.73 42.21
N SER A 9 -9.68 33.23 41.09
CA SER A 9 -9.88 32.65 39.76
C SER A 9 -8.84 31.56 39.51
N ILE A 10 -9.29 30.30 39.43
CA ILE A 10 -8.46 29.15 39.02
C ILE A 10 -8.52 29.05 37.50
N THR A 11 -7.48 29.51 36.81
CA THR A 11 -7.28 29.23 35.39
C THR A 11 -6.59 27.88 35.24
N VAL A 12 -7.33 26.87 34.76
CA VAL A 12 -6.76 25.59 34.31
C VAL A 12 -6.09 25.85 32.96
N ALA A 13 -4.75 25.85 32.94
CA ALA A 13 -3.99 25.78 31.70
C ALA A 13 -4.19 24.38 31.11
N GLY A 14 -5.03 24.27 30.07
CA GLY A 14 -5.09 23.05 29.26
C GLY A 14 -3.77 22.89 28.52
N PHE A 15 -3.00 21.87 28.88
CA PHE A 15 -1.85 21.45 28.09
C PHE A 15 -2.36 20.90 26.75
N PRO A 16 -1.81 21.32 25.59
CA PRO A 16 -2.05 20.59 24.37
C PRO A 16 -1.39 19.21 24.53
N ALA A 17 -2.19 18.16 24.59
CA ALA A 17 -1.68 16.81 24.39
C ALA A 17 -1.25 16.72 22.92
N ALA A 18 0.02 17.00 22.64
CA ALA A 18 0.63 16.65 21.37
C ALA A 18 0.69 15.13 21.30
N ALA A 19 -0.33 14.52 20.69
CA ALA A 19 -0.18 13.17 20.19
C ALA A 19 0.81 13.25 19.01
N GLU A 20 2.09 13.00 19.27
CA GLU A 20 3.06 12.69 18.23
C GLU A 20 2.55 11.45 17.51
N ARG A 21 1.98 11.65 16.32
CA ARG A 21 1.80 10.55 15.39
C ARG A 21 3.17 10.26 14.83
N ASP A 22 3.76 9.15 15.25
CA ASP A 22 4.95 8.59 14.63
C ASP A 22 4.54 8.16 13.21
N LEU A 23 4.67 9.09 12.26
CA LEU A 23 4.27 8.92 10.85
C LEU A 23 5.26 8.06 10.07
N VAL A 24 6.27 7.49 10.74
CA VAL A 24 7.17 6.50 10.18
C VAL A 24 6.61 5.13 10.54
N PRO A 25 6.00 4.40 9.59
CA PRO A 25 5.61 3.03 9.84
C PRO A 25 6.84 2.24 10.30
N SER A 26 6.74 1.57 11.45
CA SER A 26 7.74 0.57 11.83
C SER A 26 7.74 -0.54 10.79
N LEU A 27 8.89 -1.18 10.55
CA LEU A 27 8.99 -2.26 9.55
C LEU A 27 8.00 -3.42 9.81
N ASP A 28 7.49 -3.53 11.04
CA ASP A 28 6.53 -4.54 11.50
C ASP A 28 5.08 -4.04 11.55
N SER A 29 4.77 -2.81 11.10
CA SER A 29 3.39 -2.32 11.10
C SER A 29 2.58 -3.07 10.03
N ALA A 30 1.89 -4.13 10.44
CA ALA A 30 0.95 -4.83 9.59
C ALA A 30 -0.18 -3.87 9.16
N SER A 31 -0.56 -3.95 7.89
CA SER A 31 -1.73 -3.24 7.36
C SER A 31 -2.97 -3.68 8.15
N ASP A 32 -3.77 -2.72 8.62
CA ASP A 32 -5.10 -2.97 9.20
C ASP A 32 -6.09 -3.46 8.12
N VAL A 33 -5.84 -3.10 6.86
CA VAL A 33 -6.54 -3.62 5.69
C VAL A 33 -5.91 -4.94 5.23
N CYS A 34 -6.71 -6.00 5.20
CA CYS A 34 -6.35 -7.35 4.79
C CYS A 34 -5.10 -7.87 5.52
N ILE A 35 -5.27 -8.32 6.76
CA ILE A 35 -4.15 -8.77 7.61
C ILE A 35 -3.42 -10.01 7.05
N ASP A 36 -4.16 -10.87 6.34
CA ASP A 36 -3.66 -12.14 5.79
C ASP A 36 -3.10 -11.99 4.36
N ARG A 37 -2.45 -10.85 4.07
CA ARG A 37 -1.84 -10.61 2.76
C ARG A 37 -0.72 -11.61 2.46
N PRO A 38 -0.66 -12.16 1.25
CA PRO A 38 0.41 -13.07 0.88
C PRO A 38 1.75 -12.33 0.89
N ALA A 39 2.71 -12.87 1.63
CA ALA A 39 4.08 -12.38 1.61
C ALA A 39 4.65 -12.47 0.19
N GLU A 40 5.52 -11.52 -0.18
CA GLU A 40 6.24 -11.59 -1.45
C GLU A 40 7.02 -12.91 -1.58
N PRO A 41 7.15 -13.47 -2.80
CA PRO A 41 7.96 -14.66 -3.06
C PRO A 41 9.38 -14.56 -2.48
N GLU A 42 9.92 -15.67 -2.00
CA GLU A 42 11.20 -15.69 -1.31
C GLU A 42 12.35 -15.11 -2.16
N TRP A 43 12.37 -15.42 -3.46
CA TRP A 43 13.40 -14.91 -4.37
C TRP A 43 13.35 -13.38 -4.52
N MET A 44 12.16 -12.76 -4.40
CA MET A 44 12.00 -11.31 -4.42
C MET A 44 12.51 -10.69 -3.12
N ARG A 45 12.20 -11.33 -1.98
CA ARG A 45 12.67 -10.86 -0.66
C ARG A 45 14.19 -10.94 -0.53
N ASN A 46 14.81 -11.95 -1.14
CA ASN A 46 16.25 -12.24 -1.06
C ASN A 46 17.02 -11.78 -2.32
N ILE A 47 16.42 -10.94 -3.16
CA ILE A 47 17.04 -10.51 -4.42
C ILE A 47 18.28 -9.64 -4.18
N ALA A 48 19.31 -9.81 -5.00
CA ALA A 48 20.48 -8.93 -4.96
C ALA A 48 20.08 -7.49 -5.30
N VAL A 49 20.68 -6.50 -4.63
CA VAL A 49 20.37 -5.07 -4.84
C VAL A 49 20.50 -4.66 -6.31
N ARG A 50 21.48 -5.21 -7.03
CA ARG A 50 21.69 -4.94 -8.46
C ARG A 50 20.54 -5.42 -9.34
N GLU A 51 19.77 -6.39 -8.88
CA GLU A 51 18.65 -7.00 -9.58
C GLU A 51 17.28 -6.53 -9.05
N ALA A 52 17.24 -5.58 -8.12
CA ALA A 52 16.00 -5.07 -7.51
C ALA A 52 14.96 -4.60 -8.54
N TYR A 53 15.39 -4.18 -9.74
CA TYR A 53 14.48 -3.83 -10.84
C TYR A 53 13.57 -4.98 -11.28
N LYS A 54 13.99 -6.24 -11.12
CA LYS A 54 13.16 -7.42 -11.39
C LYS A 54 12.01 -7.52 -10.39
N ARG A 55 12.31 -7.34 -9.09
CA ARG A 55 11.30 -7.30 -8.02
C ARG A 55 10.29 -6.17 -8.25
N VAL A 56 10.78 -4.97 -8.59
CA VAL A 56 9.91 -3.81 -8.89
C VAL A 56 8.95 -4.14 -10.02
N LEU A 57 9.45 -4.72 -11.12
CA LEU A 57 8.58 -5.11 -12.24
C LEU A 57 7.50 -6.12 -11.81
N VAL A 58 7.83 -7.14 -11.00
CA VAL A 58 6.82 -8.09 -10.49
C VAL A 58 5.78 -7.39 -9.61
N GLN A 59 6.20 -6.46 -8.75
CA GLN A 59 5.29 -5.67 -7.92
C GLN A 59 4.35 -4.80 -8.77
N ASP A 60 4.86 -4.19 -9.84
CA ASP A 60 4.06 -3.36 -10.74
C ASP A 60 3.05 -4.20 -11.54
N ILE A 61 3.47 -5.37 -12.04
CA ILE A 61 2.59 -6.35 -12.68
C ILE A 61 1.48 -6.76 -11.71
N TYR A 62 1.84 -7.16 -10.49
CA TYR A 62 0.90 -7.58 -9.46
C TYR A 62 -0.12 -6.49 -9.14
N ARG A 63 0.35 -5.25 -8.93
CA ARG A 63 -0.52 -4.11 -8.66
C ARG A 63 -1.50 -3.85 -9.81
N ALA A 64 -1.02 -3.85 -11.05
CA ALA A 64 -1.88 -3.65 -12.22
C ALA A 64 -2.96 -4.74 -12.33
N GLN A 65 -2.55 -6.01 -12.31
CA GLN A 65 -3.46 -7.17 -12.40
C GLN A 65 -4.53 -7.16 -11.30
N ASN A 66 -4.20 -6.74 -10.08
CA ASN A 66 -5.16 -6.72 -8.98
C ASN A 66 -6.17 -5.59 -9.11
N LEU A 67 -5.73 -4.40 -9.52
CA LEU A 67 -6.65 -3.28 -9.77
C LEU A 67 -7.56 -3.58 -10.95
N GLU A 68 -7.06 -4.25 -12.00
CA GLU A 68 -7.87 -4.76 -13.10
C GLU A 68 -8.95 -5.70 -12.59
N ARG A 69 -8.58 -6.71 -11.80
CA ARG A 69 -9.52 -7.68 -11.25
C ARG A 69 -10.58 -7.03 -10.35
N ILE A 70 -10.19 -6.05 -9.53
CA ILE A 70 -11.15 -5.30 -8.71
C ILE A 70 -12.18 -4.61 -9.60
N VAL A 71 -11.73 -3.87 -10.62
CA VAL A 71 -12.62 -3.14 -11.54
C VAL A 71 -13.49 -4.10 -12.36
N GLU A 72 -12.91 -5.19 -12.87
CA GLU A 72 -13.61 -6.19 -13.69
C GLU A 72 -14.68 -6.95 -12.89
N THR A 73 -14.40 -7.31 -11.64
CA THR A 73 -15.33 -8.07 -10.79
C THR A 73 -16.28 -7.19 -10.00
N GLY A 74 -15.98 -5.89 -9.87
CA GLY A 74 -16.70 -4.98 -9.00
C GLY A 74 -16.58 -5.31 -7.52
N SER A 75 -15.56 -6.07 -7.12
CA SER A 75 -15.36 -6.49 -5.72
C SER A 75 -13.93 -6.24 -5.23
N CYS A 76 -13.82 -5.84 -3.97
CA CYS A 76 -12.56 -5.62 -3.28
C CYS A 76 -12.39 -6.51 -2.05
N SER A 77 -12.85 -7.77 -2.14
CA SER A 77 -12.52 -8.78 -1.12
C SER A 77 -11.00 -8.91 -0.99
N CYS A 78 -10.48 -9.28 0.18
CA CYS A 78 -9.04 -9.42 0.38
C CYS A 78 -8.39 -10.42 -0.60
N GLY A 79 -9.12 -11.47 -1.00
CA GLY A 79 -8.65 -12.42 -2.02
C GLY A 79 -8.59 -11.82 -3.44
N THR A 80 -9.44 -10.81 -3.73
CA THR A 80 -9.41 -10.07 -5.00
C THR A 80 -8.33 -8.99 -5.00
N ARG A 81 -8.20 -8.25 -3.90
CA ARG A 81 -7.26 -7.13 -3.73
C ARG A 81 -5.82 -7.58 -3.58
N PHE A 82 -5.61 -8.68 -2.84
CA PHE A 82 -4.30 -9.25 -2.55
C PHE A 82 -4.28 -10.77 -2.77
N PRO A 83 -4.46 -11.25 -4.02
CA PRO A 83 -4.36 -12.67 -4.37
C PRO A 83 -2.91 -13.18 -4.28
N SER A 84 -2.73 -14.48 -4.52
CA SER A 84 -1.42 -15.09 -4.75
C SER A 84 -0.57 -14.33 -5.79
N TRP A 85 0.75 -14.33 -5.59
CA TRP A 85 1.73 -13.73 -6.51
C TRP A 85 1.92 -14.52 -7.81
N GLU A 86 1.41 -15.74 -7.90
CA GLU A 86 1.64 -16.69 -8.99
C GLU A 86 1.38 -16.11 -10.39
N ALA A 87 0.30 -15.33 -10.56
CA ALA A 87 -0.03 -14.71 -11.83
C ALA A 87 1.00 -13.66 -12.27
N ALA A 88 1.48 -12.84 -11.32
CA ALA A 88 2.48 -11.82 -11.59
C ALA A 88 3.87 -12.43 -11.82
N GLU A 89 4.23 -13.46 -11.06
CA GLU A 89 5.48 -14.20 -11.26
C GLU A 89 5.51 -14.93 -12.60
N THR A 90 4.38 -15.51 -13.02
CA THR A 90 4.27 -16.20 -14.30
C THR A 90 4.43 -15.23 -15.46
N GLU A 91 3.72 -14.11 -15.43
CA GLU A 91 3.88 -13.02 -16.41
C GLU A 91 5.34 -12.56 -16.50
N PHE A 92 5.99 -12.33 -15.35
CA PHE A 92 7.40 -11.95 -15.31
C PHE A 92 8.32 -13.01 -15.92
N ARG A 93 8.15 -14.26 -15.51
CA ARG A 93 9.00 -15.37 -15.95
C ARG A 93 8.87 -15.62 -17.46
N GLU A 94 7.66 -15.53 -17.99
CA GLU A 94 7.39 -15.82 -19.40
C GLU A 94 7.80 -14.68 -20.32
N ARG A 95 7.62 -13.42 -19.89
CA ARG A 95 7.82 -12.26 -20.77
C ARG A 95 9.14 -11.53 -20.54
N PHE A 96 9.66 -11.51 -19.31
CA PHE A 96 10.70 -10.57 -18.91
C PHE A 96 11.96 -11.24 -18.33
N ALA A 97 11.90 -12.48 -17.84
CA ALA A 97 13.07 -13.09 -17.17
C ALA A 97 14.35 -13.15 -18.01
N LYS A 98 14.25 -13.05 -19.35
CA LYS A 98 15.37 -13.07 -20.30
C LYS A 98 15.54 -11.77 -21.08
N THR A 99 14.78 -10.72 -20.77
CA THR A 99 14.87 -9.43 -21.45
C THR A 99 15.98 -8.58 -20.83
N GLU A 100 16.40 -7.55 -21.56
CA GLU A 100 17.37 -6.59 -21.07
C GLU A 100 16.79 -5.73 -19.96
N ARG A 101 17.68 -5.15 -19.14
CA ARG A 101 17.29 -4.30 -18.01
C ARG A 101 16.41 -3.12 -18.45
N TRP A 102 16.73 -2.50 -19.58
CA TRP A 102 16.01 -1.32 -20.06
C TRP A 102 14.56 -1.67 -20.45
N GLU A 103 14.33 -2.85 -21.04
CA GLU A 103 13.00 -3.35 -21.38
C GLU A 103 12.16 -3.57 -20.11
N MET A 104 12.76 -4.10 -19.05
CA MET A 104 12.07 -4.28 -17.77
C MET A 104 11.65 -2.94 -17.13
N LEU A 105 12.48 -1.92 -17.25
CA LEU A 105 12.18 -0.59 -16.73
C LEU A 105 11.04 0.09 -17.51
N GLU A 106 11.02 -0.05 -18.84
CA GLU A 106 9.93 0.43 -19.69
C GLU A 106 8.62 -0.32 -19.41
N ALA A 107 8.70 -1.64 -19.19
CA ALA A 107 7.55 -2.45 -18.79
C ALA A 107 7.00 -2.01 -17.43
N SER A 108 7.87 -1.77 -16.45
CA SER A 108 7.50 -1.29 -15.11
C SER A 108 6.72 0.02 -15.18
N ASP A 109 7.20 0.99 -15.95
CA ASP A 109 6.51 2.27 -16.22
C ASP A 109 5.13 2.05 -16.89
N THR A 110 5.04 1.09 -17.82
CA THR A 110 3.77 0.73 -18.48
C THR A 110 2.75 0.12 -17.51
N TYR A 111 3.13 -0.85 -16.68
CA TYR A 111 2.23 -1.43 -15.67
C TYR A 111 1.84 -0.38 -14.62
N ASN A 112 2.76 0.49 -14.22
CA ASN A 112 2.45 1.58 -13.29
C ASN A 112 1.40 2.54 -13.84
N ARG A 113 1.50 2.93 -15.13
CA ARG A 113 0.45 3.73 -15.78
C ARG A 113 -0.89 3.02 -15.80
N ARG A 114 -0.91 1.72 -16.13
CA ARG A 114 -2.14 0.92 -16.16
C ARG A 114 -2.80 0.86 -14.79
N ALA A 115 -2.03 0.56 -13.75
CA ALA A 115 -2.49 0.57 -12.38
C ALA A 115 -3.02 1.95 -11.94
N ASN A 116 -2.32 3.03 -12.30
CA ASN A 116 -2.75 4.39 -11.95
C ASN A 116 -4.05 4.81 -12.65
N ALA A 117 -4.27 4.37 -13.89
CA ALA A 117 -5.51 4.63 -14.61
C ALA A 117 -6.72 3.96 -13.97
N LEU A 118 -6.55 2.76 -13.39
CA LEU A 118 -7.61 1.99 -12.74
C LEU A 118 -7.83 2.38 -11.28
N ARG A 119 -6.85 3.06 -10.67
CA ARG A 119 -6.86 3.40 -9.25
C ARG A 119 -8.13 4.14 -8.80
N PRO A 120 -8.67 5.14 -9.53
CA PRO A 120 -9.88 5.84 -9.08
C PRO A 120 -11.09 4.91 -8.94
N ASP A 121 -11.33 4.06 -9.95
CA ASP A 121 -12.47 3.14 -9.94
C ASP A 121 -12.31 2.06 -8.87
N ALA A 122 -11.12 1.47 -8.77
CA ALA A 122 -10.82 0.49 -7.74
C ALA A 122 -10.92 1.09 -6.32
N MET A 123 -10.53 2.35 -6.14
CA MET A 123 -10.68 3.06 -4.86
C MET A 123 -12.14 3.17 -4.46
N THR A 124 -13.01 3.61 -5.38
CA THR A 124 -14.46 3.68 -5.11
C THR A 124 -15.04 2.33 -4.69
N ILE A 125 -14.64 1.24 -5.36
CA ILE A 125 -15.10 -0.12 -5.01
C ILE A 125 -14.60 -0.53 -3.63
N CYS A 126 -13.31 -0.35 -3.36
CA CYS A 126 -12.68 -0.79 -2.12
C CYS A 126 -13.10 0.03 -0.90
N GLU A 127 -13.33 1.33 -1.05
CA GLU A 127 -13.85 2.18 0.02
C GLU A 127 -15.26 1.72 0.44
N ALA A 128 -16.10 1.34 -0.53
CA ALA A 128 -17.44 0.81 -0.26
C ALA A 128 -17.42 -0.51 0.52
N GLU A 129 -16.35 -1.30 0.39
CA GLU A 129 -16.13 -2.55 1.11
C GLU A 129 -15.25 -2.40 2.37
N GLY A 130 -14.77 -1.19 2.67
CA GLY A 130 -13.87 -0.94 3.81
C GLY A 130 -12.46 -1.53 3.66
N ASN A 131 -12.05 -1.88 2.44
CA ASN A 131 -10.79 -2.55 2.13
C ASN A 131 -9.85 -1.66 1.30
N TRP A 132 -9.89 -0.34 1.48
CA TRP A 132 -9.04 0.60 0.75
C TRP A 132 -7.73 0.92 1.48
#